data_AF-A0A645JLM0-F1
#
_entry.id   AF-A0A645JLM0-F1
#
_cell.length_a   1.000
_cell.length_b   1.000
_cell.length_c   1.000
_cell.angle_alpha   90.00
_cell.angle_beta   90.00
_cell.angle_gamma   90.00
#
_symmetry.space_group_name_H-M   'P 1'
#
loop_
_entity.id
_entity.type
_entity.pdbx_description
1 polymer ?
#
loop_
_entity_poly.entity_id
_entity_poly.type
_entity_poly.pdbx_seq_one_letter_code
_entity_poly.pdbx_strand_id
1 'polypeptide(L)' 'MVAASLPEGAHPSFENANDGTNEGVEYDSIDAFTVQFHPEARGGPLDTAFLFDQFVSRMEASAHAAGK' A
#
# COMPACT_ATOMS: atom_id res chain seq x y z
N MET A 1 -13.14 -14.27 -4.76
CA MET A 1 -11.88 -13.57 -5.05
C MET A 1 -11.90 -12.24 -4.33
N VAL A 2 -10.83 -11.84 -3.66
CA VAL A 2 -10.79 -10.66 -2.75
C VAL A 2 -11.25 -9.37 -3.45
N ALA A 3 -10.98 -9.24 -4.75
CA ALA A 3 -11.46 -8.12 -5.56
C ALA A 3 -13.00 -7.92 -5.53
N ALA A 4 -13.78 -8.97 -5.30
CA ALA A 4 -15.25 -8.88 -5.27
C ALA A 4 -15.81 -8.38 -3.92
N SER A 5 -15.00 -8.30 -2.87
CA SER A 5 -15.42 -7.87 -1.53
C SER A 5 -14.82 -6.53 -1.09
N LEU A 6 -13.99 -5.90 -1.91
CA LEU A 6 -13.43 -4.58 -1.61
C LEU A 6 -14.50 -3.49 -1.83
N PRO A 7 -14.47 -2.41 -1.03
CA PRO A 7 -15.35 -1.27 -1.25
C PRO A 7 -15.05 -0.58 -2.59
N GLU A 8 -15.99 0.23 -3.07
CA GLU A 8 -15.79 1.04 -4.27
C GLU A 8 -14.58 1.97 -4.12
N GLY A 9 -13.74 2.05 -5.16
CA GLY A 9 -12.50 2.84 -5.17
C GLY A 9 -11.34 2.20 -4.41
N ALA A 10 -11.46 0.94 -3.98
CA ALA A 10 -10.35 0.17 -3.43
C ALA A 10 -9.99 -0.99 -4.36
N HIS A 11 -8.69 -1.20 -4.62
CA HIS A 11 -8.22 -2.26 -5.50
C HIS A 11 -7.00 -3.00 -4.92
N PRO A 12 -6.85 -4.31 -5.21
CA PRO A 12 -5.67 -5.06 -4.80
C PRO A 12 -4.38 -4.47 -5.40
N SER A 13 -3.33 -4.32 -4.58
CA SER A 13 -2.02 -3.82 -5.02
C SER A 13 -0.91 -4.88 -4.93
N PHE A 14 -1.04 -5.85 -4.03
CA PHE A 14 -0.14 -7.00 -3.92
C PHE A 14 -0.94 -8.31 -3.80
N GLU A 15 -0.36 -9.38 -4.33
CA GLU A 15 -0.92 -10.73 -4.30
C GLU A 15 0.17 -11.73 -3.90
N ASN A 16 -0.20 -12.67 -3.05
CA ASN A 16 0.68 -13.76 -2.64
C ASN A 16 0.86 -14.75 -3.80
N ALA A 17 2.09 -14.93 -4.27
CA ALA A 17 2.37 -15.81 -5.41
C ALA A 17 2.10 -17.30 -5.14
N ASN A 18 1.99 -17.74 -3.88
CA ASN A 18 1.77 -19.15 -3.55
C ASN A 18 0.28 -19.53 -3.59
N ASP A 19 -0.61 -18.64 -3.15
CA ASP A 19 -2.02 -18.98 -2.93
C ASP A 19 -3.03 -17.93 -3.44
N GLY A 20 -2.56 -16.82 -4.01
CA GLY A 20 -3.40 -15.77 -4.57
C GLY A 20 -4.15 -14.95 -3.50
N THR A 21 -3.73 -15.01 -2.23
CA THR A 21 -4.30 -14.15 -1.19
C THR A 21 -3.87 -12.69 -1.39
N ASN A 22 -4.71 -11.76 -0.95
CA ASN A 22 -4.42 -10.33 -1.06
C ASN A 22 -3.37 -9.92 -0.02
N GLU A 23 -2.36 -9.17 -0.48
CA GLU A 23 -1.23 -8.74 0.32
C GLU A 23 -1.14 -7.20 0.43
N GLY A 24 -2.13 -6.48 -0.09
CA GLY A 24 -2.19 -5.02 -0.05
C GLY A 24 -3.36 -4.43 -0.84
N VAL A 25 -3.77 -3.22 -0.45
CA VAL A 25 -4.88 -2.48 -1.07
C VAL A 25 -4.45 -1.03 -1.31
N GLU A 26 -4.85 -0.45 -2.43
CA GLU A 26 -4.71 0.97 -2.74
C GLU A 26 -6.08 1.60 -2.99
N TYR A 27 -6.22 2.88 -2.64
CA TYR A 27 -7.48 3.62 -2.70
C TYR A 27 -7.37 4.80 -3.67
N ASP A 28 -8.40 4.98 -4.50
CA ASP A 28 -8.42 6.03 -5.52
C ASP A 28 -8.86 7.38 -4.94
N SER A 29 -9.76 7.37 -3.96
CA SER A 29 -10.41 8.57 -3.42
C SER A 29 -9.68 9.20 -2.23
N ILE A 30 -8.76 8.47 -1.61
CA ILE A 30 -7.97 8.91 -0.47
C ILE A 30 -6.52 8.52 -0.71
N ASP A 31 -5.58 9.37 -0.28
CA ASP A 31 -4.15 9.07 -0.41
C ASP A 31 -3.71 8.05 0.65
N ALA A 32 -4.11 6.80 0.42
CA ALA A 32 -3.87 5.68 1.33
C ALA A 32 -3.56 4.40 0.55
N PHE A 33 -2.63 3.62 1.11
CA PHE A 33 -2.35 2.26 0.69
C PHE A 33 -2.06 1.40 1.92
N THR A 34 -2.19 0.09 1.78
CA THR A 34 -1.90 -0.89 2.83
C THR A 34 -1.08 -2.04 2.28
N VAL A 35 -0.37 -2.72 3.19
CA VAL A 35 0.27 -4.01 2.94
C VAL A 35 -0.06 -4.95 4.09
N GLN A 36 -0.18 -6.24 3.80
CA GLN A 36 -0.43 -7.28 4.81
C GLN A 36 0.87 -7.81 5.42
N PHE A 37 1.98 -7.74 4.67
CA PHE A 37 3.31 -8.13 5.13
C PHE A 37 4.03 -7.03 5.92
N HIS A 38 5.20 -7.36 6.44
CA HIS A 38 6.06 -6.49 7.26
C HIS A 38 7.16 -5.84 6.41
N PRO A 39 6.96 -4.61 5.89
CA PRO A 39 7.92 -3.96 5.00
C PRO A 39 9.22 -3.52 5.69
N GLU A 40 9.22 -3.45 7.03
CA GLU A 40 10.38 -3.06 7.85
C GLU A 40 11.46 -4.14 7.95
N ALA A 41 11.11 -5.38 7.60
CA ALA A 41 11.97 -6.56 7.59
C ALA A 41 12.96 -6.64 8.78
N ARG A 42 12.53 -7.24 9.91
CA ARG A 42 13.41 -7.60 11.03
C ARG A 42 13.83 -9.07 10.95
N GLY A 43 14.89 -9.33 10.19
CA GLY A 43 15.41 -10.69 9.92
C GLY A 43 14.95 -11.28 8.58
N GLY A 44 14.16 -10.53 7.81
CA GLY A 44 13.73 -10.86 6.45
C GLY A 44 14.44 -10.01 5.36
N PRO A 45 14.07 -10.20 4.08
CA PRO A 45 14.62 -9.43 2.96
C PRO A 45 14.15 -7.98 2.98
N LEU A 46 15.00 -7.04 2.52
CA LEU A 46 14.71 -5.60 2.50
C LEU A 46 14.00 -5.14 1.20
N ASP A 47 13.50 -6.08 0.40
CA ASP A 47 12.99 -5.84 -0.96
C ASP A 47 11.75 -4.92 -1.01
N THR A 48 11.08 -4.73 0.14
CA THR A 48 9.87 -3.91 0.27
C THR A 48 10.07 -2.62 1.08
N ALA A 49 11.31 -2.27 1.43
CA ALA A 49 11.60 -1.07 2.22
C ALA A 49 11.21 0.24 1.50
N PHE A 50 11.10 0.24 0.17
CA PHE A 50 10.69 1.39 -0.64
C PHE A 50 9.28 1.91 -0.29
N LEU A 51 8.44 1.09 0.35
CA LEU A 51 7.10 1.50 0.77
C LEU A 51 7.14 2.61 1.82
N PHE A 52 8.21 2.69 2.63
CA PHE A 52 8.42 3.81 3.54
C PHE A 52 8.73 5.11 2.79
N ASP A 53 9.58 5.05 1.77
CA ASP A 53 9.89 6.22 0.94
C ASP A 53 8.64 6.70 0.18
N GLN A 54 7.82 5.78 -0.31
CA GLN A 54 6.53 6.09 -0.93
C GLN A 54 5.59 6.79 0.07
N PHE A 55 5.49 6.30 1.30
CA PHE A 55 4.67 6.91 2.33
C PHE A 55 5.13 8.33 2.67
N VAL A 56 6.44 8.55 2.87
CA VAL A 56 7.00 9.89 3.13
C VAL A 56 6.74 10.84 1.97
N SER A 57 6.93 10.39 0.74
CA SER A 57 6.68 11.21 -0.46
C SER A 57 5.22 11.67 -0.54
N ARG A 58 4.27 10.80 -0.20
CA ARG A 58 2.83 11.12 -0.13
C ARG A 58 2.54 12.17 0.95
N MET A 59 3.14 12.02 2.14
CA MET A 59 3.00 13.01 3.21
C MET A 59 3.50 14.40 2.80
N GLU A 60 4.66 14.48 2.15
CA GLU A 60 5.23 15.75 1.66
C GLU A 60 4.34 16.39 0.58
N ALA A 61 3.85 15.60 -0.37
CA ALA A 61 2.93 16.07 -1.40
C ALA A 61 1.62 16.61 -0.80
N SER A 62 1.05 15.90 0.18
CA SER A 62 -0.16 16.34 0.90
C SER A 62 0.08 17.65 1.68
N ALA A 63 1.25 17.81 2.31
CA ALA A 63 1.59 19.05 3.01
C ALA A 63 1.72 20.25 2.05
N HIS A 64 2.25 20.03 0.84
CA HIS A 64 2.33 21.08 -0.18
C HIS A 64 0.96 21.45 -0.76
N ALA A 65 0.05 20.49 -0.89
CA ALA A 65 -1.32 20.74 -1.34
C ALA A 65 -2.16 21.54 -0.32
N ALA A 66 -1.92 21.37 0.98
CA ALA A 66 -2.63 22.09 2.05
C ALA A 66 -2.14 23.53 2.29
N GLY A 67 -1.00 23.92 1.70
CA GLY A 67 -0.39 25.25 1.84
C GLY A 67 -0.71 26.24 0.71
N LYS A 68 -1.59 25.87 -0.23
CA LYS A 68 -2.15 26.73 -1.29
C LYS A 68 -3.63 26.95 -1.05
#